data_AF-A0A527GM90-F1
#
_entry.id   AF-A0A527GM90-F1
#
_cell.length_a   1.000
_cell.length_b   1.000
_cell.length_c   1.000
_cell.angle_alpha   90.00
_cell.angle_beta   90.00
_cell.angle_gamma   90.00
#
_symmetry.space_group_name_H-M   'P 1'
#
loop_
_entity.id
_entity.type
_entity.pdbx_description
1 polymer ?
#
loop_
_entity_poly.entity_id
_entity_poly.type
_entity_poly.pdbx_seq_one_letter_code
_entity_poly.pdbx_strand_id
1 'polypeptide(L)' 'MSDVISTRREGTILEVTLDRPKANAIDLKTSRLMGETFKAFRDDPELRVAIVKTAGDKFFCAGWDLKAAAGGDAVDGDY' A
#
# COMPACT_ATOMS: atom_id res chain seq x y z
N MET A 1 -0.83 -16.78 -4.42
CA MET A 1 -0.78 -15.77 -3.33
C MET A 1 -1.48 -14.55 -3.90
N SER A 2 -2.53 -14.03 -3.25
CA SER A 2 -3.15 -12.79 -3.69
C SER A 2 -2.20 -11.64 -3.36
N ASP A 3 -1.93 -10.76 -4.32
CA ASP A 3 -1.13 -9.57 -4.08
C ASP A 3 -1.90 -8.63 -3.13
N VAL A 4 -1.23 -8.19 -2.07
CA VAL A 4 -1.83 -7.31 -1.05
C VAL A 4 -2.04 -5.88 -1.54
N ILE A 5 -1.45 -5.52 -2.68
CA ILE A 5 -1.60 -4.25 -3.36
C ILE A 5 -1.85 -4.54 -4.84
N SER A 6 -2.87 -3.91 -5.42
CA SER A 6 -3.12 -3.93 -6.86
C SER A 6 -3.31 -2.53 -7.40
N THR A 7 -2.95 -2.30 -8.67
CA THR A 7 -3.06 -0.99 -9.31
C THR A 7 -3.92 -1.04 -10.57
N ARG A 8 -4.70 0.02 -10.80
CA ARG A 8 -5.44 0.23 -12.05
C ARG A 8 -5.23 1.66 -12.52
N ARG A 9 -4.84 1.83 -13.79
CA ARG A 9 -4.74 3.15 -14.43
C ARG A 9 -6.06 3.52 -15.11
N GLU A 10 -6.51 4.75 -14.90
CA GLU A 10 -7.66 5.36 -15.56
C GLU A 10 -7.26 6.76 -16.05
N GLY A 11 -6.92 6.88 -17.33
CA GLY A 11 -6.34 8.11 -17.89
C GLY A 11 -5.02 8.50 -17.19
N THR A 12 -5.02 9.65 -16.51
CA THR A 12 -3.88 10.15 -15.72
C THR A 12 -3.96 9.79 -14.23
N ILE A 13 -4.92 8.95 -13.84
CA ILE A 13 -5.17 8.53 -12.45
C ILE A 13 -4.61 7.12 -12.24
N LEU A 14 -3.92 6.92 -11.13
CA LEU A 14 -3.54 5.60 -10.62
C LEU A 14 -4.40 5.25 -9.40
N GLU A 15 -5.27 4.25 -9.52
CA GLU A 15 -5.96 3.64 -8.39
C GLU A 15 -5.07 2.56 -7.77
N VAL A 16 -4.80 2.66 -6.46
CA VAL A 16 -4.03 1.70 -5.66
C VAL A 16 -4.98 1.06 -4.66
N THR A 17 -5.19 -0.24 -4.74
CA THR A 17 -6.09 -0.99 -3.86
C THR A 17 -5.28 -1.82 -2.87
N LEU A 18 -5.50 -1.59 -1.58
CA LEU A 18 -4.94 -2.37 -0.47
C LEU A 18 -5.92 -3.47 -0.04
N ASP A 19 -5.45 -4.72 -0.05
CA ASP A 19 -6.21 -5.93 0.28
C ASP A 19 -5.36 -6.91 1.10
N ARG A 20 -5.12 -6.57 2.37
CA ARG A 20 -4.41 -7.41 3.34
C ARG A 20 -5.33 -7.80 4.50
N PRO A 21 -5.92 -9.00 4.51
CA PRO A 21 -6.69 -9.51 5.65
C PRO A 21 -5.84 -9.56 6.93
N LYS A 22 -6.39 -9.31 8.13
CA LYS A 22 -7.79 -9.04 8.49
C LYS A 22 -8.16 -7.55 8.57
N ALA A 23 -7.20 -6.63 8.48
CA ALA A 23 -7.46 -5.22 8.78
C ALA A 23 -6.64 -4.22 7.94
N ASN A 24 -6.08 -4.68 6.81
CA ASN A 24 -5.12 -3.92 6.01
C ASN A 24 -3.93 -3.40 6.83
N ALA A 25 -3.57 -4.07 7.93
CA ALA A 25 -2.44 -3.67 8.75
C ALA A 25 -1.14 -3.77 7.93
N ILE A 26 -0.29 -2.75 8.00
CA ILE A 26 0.91 -2.64 7.16
C ILE A 26 2.08 -3.28 7.90
N ASP A 27 2.63 -4.35 7.31
CA ASP A 27 3.93 -4.92 7.69
C ASP A 27 5.05 -4.36 6.79
N LEU A 28 6.30 -4.71 7.08
CA LEU A 28 7.46 -4.22 6.32
C LEU A 28 7.37 -4.57 4.83
N LYS A 29 6.87 -5.77 4.49
CA LYS A 29 6.71 -6.20 3.10
C LYS A 29 5.69 -5.32 2.37
N THR A 30 4.54 -5.08 2.99
CA THR A 30 3.49 -4.21 2.47
C THR A 30 3.99 -2.79 2.33
N SER A 31 4.71 -2.27 3.33
CA SER A 31 5.32 -0.94 3.30
C SER A 31 6.26 -0.75 2.10
N ARG A 32 7.15 -1.73 1.85
CA ARG A 32 8.05 -1.69 0.69
C ARG A 32 7.30 -1.69 -0.64
N LEU A 33 6.26 -2.52 -0.78
CA LEU A 33 5.43 -2.57 -1.99
C LEU A 33 4.66 -1.26 -2.21
N MET A 34 4.13 -0.64 -1.15
CA MET A 34 3.52 0.69 -1.24
C MET A 34 4.56 1.73 -1.68
N GLY A 35 5.76 1.66 -1.12
CA GLY A 35 6.88 2.51 -1.49
C GLY A 35 7.25 2.40 -2.96
N GLU A 36 7.41 1.18 -3.49
CA GLU A 36 7.67 0.95 -4.91
C GLU A 36 6.54 1.49 -5.80
N THR A 37 5.29 1.27 -5.39
CA THR A 37 4.10 1.75 -6.11
C THR A 37 4.07 3.28 -6.20
N PHE A 38 4.32 3.97 -5.09
CA PHE A 38 4.31 5.43 -5.07
C PHE A 38 5.54 6.05 -5.75
N LYS A 39 6.68 5.35 -5.73
CA LYS A 39 7.86 5.73 -6.53
C LYS A 39 7.51 5.71 -8.01
N ALA A 40 6.91 4.62 -8.48
CA ALA A 40 6.49 4.47 -9.87
C ALA A 40 5.48 5.55 -10.28
N PHE A 41 4.51 5.86 -9.41
CA PHE A 41 3.58 6.98 -9.63
C PHE A 41 4.28 8.34 -9.75
N ARG A 42 5.21 8.64 -8.83
CA ARG A 42 5.95 9.91 -8.80
C ARG A 42 6.81 10.10 -10.04
N ASP A 43 7.42 9.01 -10.51
CA ASP A 43 8.39 9.04 -11.60
C ASP A 43 7.73 8.91 -12.99
N ASP A 44 6.42 8.65 -13.07
CA ASP A 44 5.65 8.61 -14.32
C ASP A 44 5.07 10.00 -14.66
N PRO A 45 5.56 10.68 -15.71
CA PRO A 45 5.09 12.01 -16.08
C PRO A 45 3.67 12.05 -16.66
N GLU A 46 3.09 10.91 -17.03
CA GLU A 46 1.71 10.81 -17.52
C GLU A 46 0.68 10.74 -16.39
N LEU A 47 1.10 10.35 -15.19
CA LEU A 47 0.24 10.25 -14.02
C LEU A 47 0.17 11.59 -13.26
N ARG A 48 -1.00 11.88 -12.70
CA ARG A 48 -1.32 13.17 -12.05
C ARG A 48 -1.96 13.01 -10.68
N VAL A 49 -2.71 11.94 -10.47
CA VAL A 49 -3.44 11.69 -9.22
C VAL A 49 -3.29 10.22 -8.84
N ALA A 50 -2.94 9.95 -7.59
CA ALA A 50 -3.00 8.62 -7.00
C ALA A 50 -4.19 8.55 -6.03
N ILE A 51 -5.08 7.58 -6.22
CA ILE A 51 -6.18 7.28 -5.31
C ILE A 51 -5.85 5.98 -4.59
N VAL A 52 -5.67 6.05 -3.27
CA VAL A 52 -5.48 4.85 -2.44
C VAL A 52 -6.82 4.45 -1.85
N LYS A 53 -7.23 3.20 -2.08
CA LYS A 53 -8.50 2.64 -1.59
C LYS A 53 -8.29 1.26 -0.96
N THR A 54 -9.29 0.82 -0.21
CA THR A 54 -9.36 -0.54 0.34
C THR A 54 -10.22 -1.42 -0.56
N ALA A 55 -9.92 -2.72 -0.64
CA ALA A 55 -10.83 -3.71 -1.23
C ALA A 55 -12.02 -4.05 -0.30
N GLY A 56 -11.93 -3.69 0.98
CA GLY A 56 -12.97 -3.92 1.99
C GLY A 56 -14.02 -2.81 2.05
N ASP A 57 -15.09 -3.08 2.81
CA ASP A 57 -16.28 -2.24 2.95
C ASP A 57 -16.37 -1.48 4.30
N LYS A 58 -15.51 -1.82 5.27
CA LYS A 58 -15.60 -1.31 6.66
C LYS A 58 -14.55 -0.27 7.04
N PHE A 59 -13.29 -0.54 6.72
CA PHE A 59 -12.16 0.29 7.15
C PHE A 59 -11.07 0.29 6.08
N PHE A 60 -10.29 1.37 6.05
CA PHE A 60 -9.20 1.54 5.10
C PHE A 60 -7.96 0.72 5.50
N CYS A 61 -7.39 1.00 6.68
CA CYS A 61 -6.18 0.39 7.22
C CYS A 61 -6.15 0.57 8.74
N ALA A 62 -5.77 -0.47 9.48
CA ALA A 62 -5.63 -0.43 10.94
C ALA A 62 -4.29 0.14 11.45
N GLY A 63 -3.42 0.63 10.56
CA GLY A 63 -2.08 1.11 10.88
C GLY A 63 -1.02 0.02 10.79
N TRP A 64 0.05 0.15 11.58
CA TRP A 64 1.18 -0.80 11.56
C TRP A 64 0.80 -2.17 12.14
N ASP A 65 1.31 -3.24 11.55
CA ASP A 65 1.16 -4.59 12.08
C ASP A 65 2.06 -4.76 13.32
N LEU A 66 1.50 -4.50 14.50
CA LEU A 66 2.23 -4.56 15.77
C LEU A 66 2.81 -5.95 16.07
N LYS A 67 2.26 -7.03 15.50
CA LYS A 67 2.83 -8.37 15.64
C LYS A 67 4.09 -8.52 14.80
N ALA A 68 4.11 -7.95 13.60
CA ALA A 68 5.30 -7.91 12.76
C ALA A 68 6.38 -7.01 13.38
N ALA A 69 6.01 -5.84 13.89
CA ALA A 69 6.92 -4.93 14.59
C ALA A 69 7.54 -5.60 15.84
N ALA A 70 6.74 -6.29 16.65
CA ALA A 70 7.24 -7.06 17.80
C ALA A 70 8.14 -8.25 17.38
N GLY A 71 8.03 -8.72 16.14
CA GLY A 71 8.88 -9.75 15.55
C GLY A 71 10.24 -9.25 15.03
N GLY A 72 10.53 -7.94 15.14
CA GLY A 72 11.81 -7.34 14.75
C GLY A 72 11.81 -6.58 13.43
N ASP A 73 10.65 -6.37 12.80
CA ASP A 73 10.55 -5.47 11.65
C ASP A 73 10.86 -4.03 12.09
N ALA A 74 11.83 -3.40 11.43
CA ALA A 74 12.14 -1.99 11.66
C ALA A 74 10.89 -1.16 11.37
N VAL A 75 10.42 -0.42 12.38
CA VAL A 75 9.28 0.51 12.26
C VAL A 75 9.70 1.84 11.61
N ASP A 76 11.01 2.04 11.48
CA ASP A 76 11.63 3.19 10.83
C ASP A 76 11.86 2.82 9.36
N GLY A 77 10.89 3.18 8.52
CA GLY A 77 11.00 3.04 7.07
C GLY A 77 11.72 4.24 6.49
N ASP A 78 13.05 4.18 6.36
CA ASP A 78 13.76 5.09 5.47
C ASP A 78 13.23 4.88 4.04
N TYR A 79 12.66 5.92 3.46
CA TYR A 79 12.17 5.96 2.09
C TYR A 79 12.92 7.00 1.27
#